data_AF-K0R6W2-F1
#
_entry.id   AF-K0R6W2-F1
#
_cell.length_a   1.000
_cell.length_b   1.000
_cell.length_c   1.000
_cell.angle_alpha   90.00
_cell.angle_beta   90.00
_cell.angle_gamma   90.00
#
_symmetry.space_group_name_H-M   'P 1'
#
loop_
_entity.id
_entity.type
_entity.pdbx_description
1 polymer ?
#
loop_
_entity_poly.entity_id
_entity_poly.type
_entity_poly.pdbx_seq_one_letter_code
_entity_poly.pdbx_strand_id
1 'polypeptide(L)'
;YGSGENAQFGYSVALSGNGQRLVVGAKGYGIEGVDNMGMCGVFGLVDESWVSSRVVGGAEAGQELGLNAAISPDGLTVLCHGKGVLSVSGDDWVADDIVSSLGDESFGTFKAISYSALSDEGQLVVGTSSYDTFKGTYEIFNRVYNI
;
A
#
# COMPACT_ATOMS: atom_id res chain seq x y z
N TYR A 1 -15.04 -9.25 9.15
CA TYR A 1 -14.03 -8.33 8.58
C TYR A 1 -14.75 -7.33 7.69
N GLY A 2 -14.57 -6.02 7.93
CA GLY A 2 -15.36 -4.91 7.35
C GLY A 2 -16.34 -4.30 8.36
N SER A 3 -15.87 -3.48 9.30
CA SER A 3 -16.67 -2.93 10.39
C SER A 3 -17.27 -1.54 10.12
N GLY A 4 -17.02 -0.95 8.94
CA GLY A 4 -17.63 0.31 8.51
C GLY A 4 -18.59 0.09 7.34
N GLU A 5 -19.80 0.65 7.42
CA GLU A 5 -20.68 0.75 6.25
C GLU A 5 -19.93 1.45 5.11
N ASN A 6 -20.07 0.95 3.88
CA ASN A 6 -19.41 1.49 2.69
C ASN A 6 -17.86 1.54 2.74
N ALA A 7 -17.20 0.82 3.66
CA ALA A 7 -15.75 0.80 3.72
C ALA A 7 -15.07 0.21 2.46
N GLN A 8 -15.82 -0.53 1.65
CA GLN A 8 -15.32 -1.21 0.44
C GLN A 8 -14.14 -2.15 0.74
N PHE A 9 -14.19 -2.82 1.89
CA PHE A 9 -13.19 -3.83 2.24
C PHE A 9 -13.19 -4.96 1.20
N GLY A 10 -12.01 -5.29 0.67
CA GLY A 10 -11.87 -6.18 -0.49
C GLY A 10 -11.69 -5.45 -1.82
N TYR A 11 -11.59 -4.11 -1.82
CA TYR A 11 -11.36 -3.33 -3.04
C TYR A 11 -10.05 -3.72 -3.74
N SER A 12 -9.02 -4.01 -2.95
CA SER A 12 -7.75 -4.56 -3.43
C SER A 12 -7.29 -5.69 -2.51
N VAL A 13 -6.58 -6.68 -3.07
CA VAL A 13 -6.13 -7.86 -2.35
C VAL A 13 -4.74 -8.27 -2.85
N ALA A 14 -3.83 -8.62 -1.93
CA ALA A 14 -2.51 -9.17 -2.25
C ALA A 14 -2.12 -10.30 -1.28
N LEU A 15 -1.46 -11.34 -1.79
CA LEU A 15 -1.04 -12.52 -1.03
C LEU A 15 0.49 -12.67 -1.12
N SER A 16 1.15 -13.01 -0.01
CA SER A 16 2.58 -13.30 0.01
C SER A 16 2.91 -14.55 -0.83
N GLY A 17 4.16 -14.69 -1.25
CA GLY A 17 4.60 -15.80 -2.11
C GLY A 17 4.44 -17.17 -1.45
N ASN A 18 4.55 -17.22 -0.11
CA ASN A 18 4.30 -18.44 0.67
C ASN A 18 2.82 -18.66 1.03
N GLY A 19 1.92 -17.76 0.65
CA GLY A 19 0.49 -17.87 0.92
C GLY A 19 0.06 -17.69 2.38
N GLN A 20 0.95 -17.27 3.27
CA GLN A 20 0.68 -17.16 4.71
C GLN A 20 0.26 -15.76 5.17
N ARG A 21 0.39 -14.75 4.31
CA ARG A 21 0.01 -13.37 4.62
C ARG A 21 -0.82 -12.77 3.51
N LEU A 22 -1.85 -12.04 3.90
CA LEU A 22 -2.85 -11.43 3.03
C LEU A 22 -3.00 -9.96 3.41
N VAL A 23 -3.08 -9.09 2.41
CA VAL A 23 -3.41 -7.67 2.58
C VAL A 23 -4.70 -7.38 1.84
N VAL A 24 -5.61 -6.67 2.49
CA VAL A 24 -6.91 -6.33 1.93
C VAL A 24 -7.19 -4.84 2.11
N GLY A 25 -7.33 -4.11 1.01
CA GLY A 25 -7.66 -2.69 0.99
C GLY A 25 -9.15 -2.39 1.15
N ALA A 26 -9.45 -1.23 1.73
CA ALA A 26 -10.77 -0.71 2.00
C ALA A 26 -10.78 0.81 1.79
N LYS A 27 -10.80 1.24 0.52
CA LYS A 27 -10.67 2.66 0.15
C LYS A 27 -11.76 3.58 0.70
N GLY A 28 -12.95 3.03 0.97
CA GLY A 28 -14.10 3.79 1.48
C GLY A 28 -14.13 3.86 2.99
N TYR A 29 -13.15 3.26 3.69
CA TYR A 29 -13.10 3.29 5.14
C TYR A 29 -13.00 4.73 5.65
N GLY A 30 -13.75 5.03 6.70
CA GLY A 30 -13.78 6.31 7.37
C GLY A 30 -14.02 6.13 8.86
N ILE A 31 -13.67 7.16 9.62
CA ILE A 31 -14.00 7.29 11.04
C ILE A 31 -14.82 8.57 11.24
N GLU A 32 -15.37 8.77 12.43
CA GLU A 32 -16.14 9.97 12.75
C GLU A 32 -15.34 11.24 12.41
N GLY A 33 -15.89 12.07 11.52
CA GLY A 33 -15.28 13.32 11.07
C GLY A 33 -14.22 13.20 9.99
N VAL A 34 -13.89 11.98 9.52
CA VAL A 34 -12.88 11.74 8.48
C VAL A 34 -13.38 10.69 7.48
N ASP A 35 -14.05 11.17 6.43
CA ASP A 35 -14.61 10.32 5.38
C ASP A 35 -13.55 9.85 4.38
N ASN A 36 -13.67 8.61 3.90
CA ASN A 36 -12.85 8.05 2.83
C ASN A 36 -11.33 8.19 3.08
N MET A 37 -10.87 8.12 4.32
CA MET A 37 -9.42 8.06 4.59
C MET A 37 -8.81 6.75 4.10
N GLY A 38 -9.61 5.68 4.08
CA GLY A 38 -9.23 4.36 3.62
C GLY A 38 -8.36 3.59 4.62
N MET A 39 -8.15 2.30 4.34
CA MET A 39 -7.21 1.45 5.08
C MET A 39 -6.79 0.21 4.29
N CYS A 40 -5.75 -0.49 4.74
CA CYS A 40 -5.52 -1.91 4.46
C CYS A 40 -5.50 -2.72 5.75
N GLY A 41 -6.19 -3.83 5.77
CA GLY A 41 -6.02 -4.88 6.79
C GLY A 41 -4.95 -5.86 6.34
N VAL A 42 -4.02 -6.20 7.24
CA VAL A 42 -3.03 -7.26 7.06
C VAL A 42 -3.45 -8.45 7.93
N PHE A 43 -3.37 -9.64 7.35
CA PHE A 43 -3.80 -10.89 7.95
C PHE A 43 -2.68 -11.93 7.85
N GLY A 44 -2.52 -12.71 8.91
CA GLY A 44 -1.72 -13.93 8.91
C GLY A 44 -2.62 -15.16 8.91
N LEU A 45 -2.18 -16.22 8.25
CA LEU A 45 -2.82 -17.52 8.30
C LEU A 45 -2.33 -18.27 9.55
N VAL A 46 -3.23 -18.54 10.50
CA VAL A 46 -2.95 -19.26 11.74
C VAL A 46 -4.00 -20.37 11.87
N ASP A 47 -3.55 -21.63 11.98
CA ASP A 47 -4.43 -22.80 12.10
C ASP A 47 -5.59 -22.78 11.08
N GLU A 48 -5.24 -22.62 9.80
CA GLU A 48 -6.17 -22.53 8.66
C GLU A 48 -7.14 -21.34 8.69
N SER A 49 -6.96 -20.41 9.63
CA SER A 49 -7.80 -19.23 9.81
C SER A 49 -7.03 -17.94 9.53
N TRP A 50 -7.63 -17.03 8.77
CA TRP A 50 -7.07 -15.69 8.58
C TRP A 50 -7.35 -14.83 9.80
N VAL A 51 -6.28 -14.43 10.49
CA VAL A 51 -6.31 -13.59 11.69
C VAL A 51 -5.72 -12.22 11.34
N SER A 52 -6.43 -11.15 11.67
CA SER A 52 -5.91 -9.80 11.48
C SER A 52 -4.70 -9.57 12.37
N SER A 53 -3.57 -9.22 11.77
CA SER A 53 -2.33 -8.92 12.48
C SER A 53 -2.08 -7.42 12.59
N ARG A 54 -2.53 -6.64 11.60
CA ARG A 54 -2.29 -5.20 11.53
C ARG A 54 -3.35 -4.48 10.69
N VAL A 55 -3.53 -3.19 10.97
CA VAL A 55 -4.27 -2.25 10.11
C VAL A 55 -3.35 -1.08 9.76
N VAL A 56 -3.33 -0.71 8.49
CA VAL A 56 -2.69 0.49 7.97
C VAL A 56 -3.82 1.44 7.55
N GLY A 57 -4.08 2.46 8.36
CA GLY A 57 -5.15 3.44 8.10
C GLY A 57 -4.61 4.70 7.42
N GLY A 58 -5.45 5.34 6.61
CA GLY A 58 -5.23 6.74 6.22
C GLY A 58 -5.36 7.69 7.41
N ALA A 59 -4.87 8.91 7.26
CA ALA A 59 -4.87 9.95 8.28
C ALA A 59 -5.82 11.12 7.96
N GLU A 60 -6.14 11.35 6.68
CA GLU A 60 -6.92 12.51 6.24
C GLU A 60 -8.09 12.09 5.34
N ALA A 61 -9.12 12.93 5.29
CA ALA A 61 -10.29 12.67 4.48
C ALA A 61 -9.94 12.64 2.98
N GLY A 62 -10.50 11.67 2.25
CA GLY A 62 -10.29 11.52 0.81
C GLY A 62 -8.95 10.94 0.39
N GLN A 63 -8.09 10.50 1.34
CA GLN A 63 -6.86 9.79 1.02
C GLN A 63 -7.13 8.44 0.35
N GLU A 64 -8.27 7.79 0.61
CA GLU A 64 -8.69 6.55 -0.03
C GLU A 64 -7.62 5.44 0.00
N LEU A 65 -6.89 5.32 1.11
CA LEU A 65 -5.90 4.26 1.30
C LEU A 65 -6.53 2.87 1.10
N GLY A 66 -5.81 1.96 0.45
CA GLY A 66 -6.34 0.65 0.06
C GLY A 66 -6.96 0.63 -1.34
N LEU A 67 -6.74 1.68 -2.14
CA LEU A 67 -6.96 1.68 -3.58
C LEU A 67 -6.15 0.58 -4.27
N ASN A 68 -4.87 0.41 -3.91
CA ASN A 68 -4.22 -0.89 -4.10
C ASN A 68 -3.39 -1.30 -2.88
N ALA A 69 -3.28 -2.62 -2.74
CA ALA A 69 -2.47 -3.31 -1.78
C ALA A 69 -1.40 -4.12 -2.53
N ALA A 70 -0.20 -4.20 -1.98
CA ALA A 70 0.83 -5.13 -2.40
C ALA A 70 1.55 -5.72 -1.18
N ILE A 71 2.15 -6.88 -1.35
CA ILE A 71 2.96 -7.54 -0.34
C ILE A 71 4.16 -8.18 -1.01
N SER A 72 5.34 -8.10 -0.38
CA SER A 72 6.54 -8.79 -0.86
C SER A 72 6.35 -10.31 -0.81
N PRO A 73 7.02 -11.08 -1.67
CA PRO A 73 6.90 -12.54 -1.66
C PRO A 73 7.26 -13.18 -0.31
N ASP A 74 8.27 -12.64 0.40
CA ASP A 74 8.61 -13.04 1.78
C ASP A 74 7.53 -12.71 2.84
N GLY A 75 6.56 -11.85 2.49
CA GLY A 75 5.47 -11.43 3.35
C GLY A 75 5.84 -10.37 4.39
N LEU A 76 7.07 -9.87 4.40
CA LEU A 76 7.57 -8.97 5.43
C LEU A 76 7.25 -7.49 5.16
N THR A 77 7.04 -7.13 3.89
CA THR A 77 6.76 -5.75 3.48
C THR A 77 5.39 -5.66 2.84
N VAL A 78 4.56 -4.76 3.36
CA VAL A 78 3.23 -4.45 2.84
C VAL A 78 3.24 -3.02 2.31
N LEU A 79 2.52 -2.83 1.20
CA LEU A 79 2.21 -1.52 0.66
C LEU A 79 0.70 -1.35 0.64
N CYS A 80 0.26 -0.19 1.11
CA CYS A 80 -1.12 0.24 1.05
C CYS A 80 -1.14 1.67 0.51
N HIS A 81 -1.81 1.90 -0.62
CA HIS A 81 -1.81 3.23 -1.23
C HIS A 81 -3.19 3.76 -1.51
N GLY A 82 -3.27 5.09 -1.61
CA GLY A 82 -4.45 5.87 -1.85
C GLY A 82 -4.18 7.06 -2.80
N LYS A 83 -5.11 8.02 -2.87
CA LYS A 83 -4.93 9.27 -3.61
C LYS A 83 -3.82 10.11 -2.99
N GLY A 84 -2.70 10.28 -3.71
CA GLY A 84 -1.58 11.13 -3.30
C GLY A 84 -0.82 10.68 -2.06
N VAL A 85 -1.07 9.46 -1.55
CA VAL A 85 -0.43 8.91 -0.36
C VAL A 85 0.02 7.48 -0.61
N LEU A 86 1.31 7.23 -0.37
CA LEU A 86 1.92 5.92 -0.33
C LEU A 86 2.27 5.58 1.12
N SER A 87 1.71 4.49 1.65
CA SER A 87 2.12 3.93 2.94
C SER A 87 2.78 2.58 2.73
N VAL A 88 4.02 2.44 3.20
CA VAL A 88 4.76 1.17 3.23
C VAL A 88 4.95 0.78 4.68
N SER A 89 4.60 -0.46 5.02
CA SER A 89 4.71 -0.99 6.38
C SER A 89 5.37 -2.36 6.37
N GLY A 90 6.49 -2.52 7.09
CA GLY A 90 7.10 -3.82 7.35
C GLY A 90 6.87 -4.29 8.79
N ASP A 91 7.06 -5.59 9.04
CA ASP A 91 6.97 -6.19 10.38
C ASP A 91 8.14 -5.85 11.32
N ASP A 92 9.15 -5.13 10.82
CA ASP A 92 10.27 -4.60 11.62
C ASP A 92 10.74 -3.23 11.14
N TRP A 93 9.95 -2.55 10.28
CA TRP A 93 10.42 -1.39 9.54
C TRP A 93 9.32 -0.34 9.33
N VAL A 94 9.57 0.84 9.88
CA VAL A 94 9.10 2.12 9.30
C VAL A 94 10.08 2.41 8.17
N ALA A 95 9.59 2.72 6.96
CA ALA A 95 10.47 3.13 5.87
C ALA A 95 11.21 4.41 6.29
N ASP A 96 12.52 4.30 6.55
CA ASP A 96 13.33 5.42 7.05
C ASP A 96 13.78 6.34 5.89
N ASP A 97 13.90 5.80 4.67
CA ASP A 97 13.93 6.58 3.44
C ASP A 97 13.69 5.68 2.21
N ILE A 98 12.96 6.19 1.21
CA ILE A 98 12.73 5.51 -0.07
C ILE A 98 13.18 6.48 -1.16
N VAL A 99 14.31 6.18 -1.81
CA VAL A 99 14.89 7.06 -2.83
C VAL A 99 14.59 6.54 -4.21
N SER A 100 14.15 7.44 -5.10
CA SER A 100 13.95 7.10 -6.50
C SER A 100 15.27 6.75 -7.18
N SER A 101 15.24 5.72 -8.03
CA SER A 101 16.42 5.35 -8.82
C SER A 101 16.75 6.35 -9.94
N LEU A 102 15.95 7.40 -10.13
CA LEU A 102 16.05 8.35 -11.24
C LEU A 102 16.50 9.78 -10.84
N GLY A 103 16.83 10.02 -9.56
CA GLY A 103 17.47 11.28 -9.13
C GLY A 103 16.52 12.45 -8.81
N ASP A 104 15.26 12.14 -8.53
CA ASP A 104 14.16 13.02 -8.08
C ASP A 104 13.53 14.01 -9.10
N GLU A 105 12.19 14.09 -9.03
CA GLU A 105 11.30 15.26 -9.15
C GLU A 105 9.81 14.82 -9.10
N SER A 106 9.50 13.52 -9.23
CA SER A 106 8.11 13.08 -9.45
C SER A 106 7.41 12.33 -8.31
N PHE A 107 8.04 12.03 -7.18
CA PHE A 107 7.34 11.26 -6.12
C PHE A 107 6.02 11.92 -5.69
N GLY A 108 5.98 13.25 -5.60
CA GLY A 108 4.77 14.03 -5.29
C GLY A 108 3.80 14.25 -6.46
N THR A 109 4.16 13.91 -7.71
CA THR A 109 3.32 14.11 -8.91
C THR A 109 2.47 12.90 -9.26
N PHE A 110 2.74 11.72 -8.67
CA PHE A 110 1.88 10.52 -8.76
C PHE A 110 0.58 10.71 -7.98
N LYS A 111 -0.25 11.67 -8.39
CA LYS A 111 -1.56 11.93 -7.79
C LYS A 111 -2.50 10.72 -7.85
N ALA A 112 -2.20 9.75 -8.72
CA ALA A 112 -2.92 8.49 -8.84
C ALA A 112 -1.95 7.35 -9.18
N ILE A 113 -1.58 6.53 -8.21
CA ILE A 113 -0.86 5.28 -8.47
C ILE A 113 -1.85 4.27 -9.06
N SER A 114 -1.50 3.65 -10.18
CA SER A 114 -2.32 2.64 -10.85
C SER A 114 -1.91 1.22 -10.48
N TYR A 115 -0.63 1.00 -10.22
CA TYR A 115 -0.09 -0.32 -9.87
C TYR A 115 1.15 -0.17 -9.00
N SER A 116 1.38 -1.15 -8.13
CA SER A 116 2.59 -1.22 -7.32
C SER A 116 3.01 -2.66 -7.10
N ALA A 117 4.31 -2.95 -7.17
CA ALA A 117 4.87 -4.27 -6.88
C ALA A 117 6.10 -4.15 -5.97
N LEU A 118 6.28 -5.15 -5.11
CA LEU A 118 7.40 -5.26 -4.19
C LEU A 118 8.22 -6.49 -4.52
N SER A 119 9.54 -6.33 -4.62
CA SER A 119 10.47 -7.47 -4.64
C SER A 119 10.85 -7.90 -3.21
N ASP A 120 11.42 -9.10 -3.08
CA ASP A 120 11.98 -9.58 -1.82
C ASP A 120 13.17 -8.73 -1.33
N GLU A 121 13.89 -8.08 -2.25
CA GLU A 121 15.05 -7.23 -1.94
C GLU A 121 14.65 -5.81 -1.51
N GLY A 122 13.36 -5.52 -1.40
CA GLY A 122 12.84 -4.22 -1.00
C GLY A 122 12.83 -3.18 -2.11
N GLN A 123 12.88 -3.61 -3.38
CA GLN A 123 12.58 -2.70 -4.49
C GLN A 123 11.07 -2.52 -4.62
N LEU A 124 10.66 -1.27 -4.72
CA LEU A 124 9.28 -0.90 -4.98
C LEU A 124 9.19 -0.36 -6.40
N VAL A 125 8.32 -0.95 -7.22
CA VAL A 125 7.93 -0.36 -8.51
C VAL A 125 6.56 0.28 -8.33
N VAL A 126 6.44 1.58 -8.65
CA VAL A 126 5.18 2.33 -8.65
C VAL A 126 4.88 2.77 -10.08
N GLY A 127 3.70 2.41 -10.60
CA GLY A 127 3.23 2.86 -11.91
C GLY A 127 2.05 3.83 -11.77
N THR A 128 1.98 4.83 -12.65
CA THR A 128 0.79 5.67 -12.84
C THR A 128 0.44 5.77 -14.31
N SER A 129 -0.86 5.71 -14.62
CA SER A 129 -1.38 6.09 -15.93
C SER A 129 -1.66 7.58 -16.07
N SER A 130 -1.58 8.38 -15.00
CA SER A 130 -2.04 9.78 -14.99
C SER A 130 -0.96 10.81 -15.36
N TYR A 131 0.29 10.37 -15.49
CA TYR A 131 1.40 11.23 -15.87
C TYR A 131 1.31 11.71 -17.33
N ASP A 132 1.74 12.95 -17.58
CA ASP A 132 1.86 13.61 -18.90
C ASP A 132 0.66 13.33 -19.83
N THR A 133 -0.52 13.85 -19.46
CA THR A 133 -1.77 13.70 -20.25
C THR A 133 -2.09 12.23 -20.56
N PHE A 134 -2.02 11.39 -19.54
CA PHE A 134 -2.27 9.95 -19.61
C PHE A 134 -1.30 9.12 -20.45
N LYS A 135 -0.09 9.62 -20.73
CA LYS A 135 1.00 8.80 -21.28
C LYS A 135 1.49 7.75 -20.29
N GLY A 136 1.34 8.04 -18.99
CA GLY A 136 1.75 7.17 -17.91
C GLY A 136 3.27 7.14 -17.70
N THR A 137 3.70 6.61 -16.56
CA THR A 137 5.11 6.36 -16.23
C THR A 137 5.21 5.32 -15.11
N TYR A 138 6.42 4.85 -14.83
CA TYR A 138 6.76 4.06 -13.65
C TYR A 138 8.03 4.59 -13.00
N GLU A 139 8.15 4.37 -11.71
CA GLU A 139 9.35 4.68 -10.94
C GLU A 139 9.74 3.49 -10.09
N ILE A 140 11.04 3.25 -10.00
CA ILE A 140 11.62 2.22 -9.15
C ILE A 140 12.26 2.92 -7.98
N PHE A 141 11.91 2.48 -6.79
CA PHE A 141 12.51 2.93 -5.56
C PHE A 141 13.31 1.81 -4.95
N ASN A 142 14.51 2.18 -4.51
CA ASN A 142 15.35 1.27 -3.77
C ASN A 142 15.30 1.64 -2.30
N ARG A 143 15.25 0.61 -1.47
CA ARG A 143 15.45 0.76 -0.05
C ARG A 143 16.88 1.22 0.23
N VAL A 144 17.01 2.27 1.04
CA VAL A 144 18.32 2.73 1.52
C VAL A 144 18.51 2.26 2.96
N TYR A 145 19.66 1.66 3.23
CA TYR A 145 20.06 1.29 4.59
C TYR A 145 21.05 2.33 5.10
N ASN A 146 20.68 3.08 6.14
CA ASN A 146 21.62 3.93 6.86
C ASN A 146 22.51 3.02 7.72
N ILE A 147 23.81 3.02 7.44
CA ILE A 147 24.85 2.27 8.16
C ILE A 147 25.40 3.10 9.33
#